data_AF-A0A2N2AT25-F1
#
_entry.id   AF-A0A2N2AT25-F1
#
_cell.length_a   1.000
_cell.length_b   1.000
_cell.length_c   1.000
_cell.angle_alpha   90.00
_cell.angle_beta   90.00
_cell.angle_gamma   90.00
#
_symmetry.space_group_name_H-M   'P 1'
#
loop_
_entity.id
_entity.type
_entity.pdbx_description
1 polymer ?
#
loop_
_entity_poly.entity_id
_entity_poly.type
_entity_poly.pdbx_seq_one_letter_code
_entity_poly.pdbx_strand_id
1 'polypeptide(L)'
;MSDSDLRNDKYDKYDDKYDKRTKCDDRYDKYDKYDKDNKKRKEVVLACGQVCDQYINVFECDKKCDVASLEIDLKHLKKPLVKLDFSSIVKFRDLEVNLSLPLIDLLTAANASFTLQLYRITNYCKKVCIGTWKYARYYNSAEDLLSVANGIDLGLFLSATSDSFSFTTCDEPKCDDCVLYSLEVKETTGLNIEIPFISKLILTQINFNAIAVDQW
;
A
#
# COMPACT_ATOMS: atom_id res chain seq x y z
N MET A 1 65.37 16.28 44.42
CA MET A 1 65.47 15.58 43.13
C MET A 1 64.11 15.00 42.85
N SER A 2 63.33 15.36 41.84
CA SER A 2 63.39 16.38 40.77
C SER A 2 62.14 16.03 39.92
N ASP A 3 61.24 16.97 39.72
CA ASP A 3 60.94 17.60 38.42
C ASP A 3 60.94 16.66 37.21
N SER A 4 59.77 16.49 36.59
CA SER A 4 59.47 16.89 35.20
C SER A 4 58.09 16.34 34.82
N ASP A 5 57.07 17.18 34.65
CA ASP A 5 56.74 17.98 33.47
C ASP A 5 56.36 17.18 32.21
N LEU A 6 55.21 17.61 31.66
CA LEU A 6 54.81 17.68 30.24
C LEU A 6 53.63 16.83 29.73
N ARG A 7 52.71 17.61 29.12
CA ARG A 7 51.70 17.31 28.08
C ARG A 7 50.38 16.74 28.62
N ASN A 8 49.30 17.51 28.79
CA ASN A 8 48.68 18.53 27.93
C ASN A 8 48.28 17.96 26.57
N ASP A 9 47.16 17.25 26.52
CA ASP A 9 46.37 17.08 25.30
C ASP A 9 44.89 17.26 25.62
N LYS A 10 44.34 18.28 24.96
CA LYS A 10 42.94 18.69 24.96
C LYS A 10 42.09 17.54 24.40
N TYR A 11 41.17 17.03 25.20
CA TYR A 11 40.05 16.27 24.65
C TYR A 11 39.01 17.26 24.14
N ASP A 12 38.95 17.34 22.81
CA ASP A 12 37.99 18.15 22.09
C ASP A 12 36.55 17.67 22.35
N LYS A 13 35.75 18.68 22.65
CA LYS A 13 34.33 18.67 22.91
C LYS A 13 33.60 18.33 21.60
N TYR A 14 33.14 17.09 21.45
CA TYR A 14 32.25 16.72 20.35
C TYR A 14 30.85 17.24 20.66
N ASP A 15 30.43 18.28 19.93
CA ASP A 15 29.07 18.79 19.89
C ASP A 15 28.15 17.74 19.22
N ASP A 16 27.30 17.09 20.02
CA ASP A 16 26.14 16.35 19.55
C ASP A 16 25.08 17.33 19.00
N LYS A 17 25.21 17.67 17.71
CA LYS A 17 24.16 18.29 16.91
C LYS A 17 23.92 17.49 15.62
N TYR A 18 23.37 16.30 15.78
CA TYR A 18 22.67 15.63 14.68
C TYR A 18 21.18 16.01 14.71
N ASP A 19 20.88 17.23 14.28
CA ASP A 19 19.55 17.59 13.76
C ASP A 19 19.52 17.22 12.28
N LYS A 20 19.36 15.92 11.98
CA LYS A 20 19.06 15.44 10.62
C LYS A 20 17.58 15.69 10.33
N ARG A 21 17.23 16.96 10.15
CA ARG A 21 16.15 17.31 9.22
C ARG A 21 16.63 16.97 7.83
N THR A 22 16.23 15.81 7.32
CA THR A 22 16.28 15.52 5.89
C THR A 22 15.45 16.60 5.20
N LYS A 23 16.15 17.60 4.65
CA LYS A 23 15.60 18.54 3.70
C LYS A 23 14.90 17.74 2.61
N CYS A 24 13.60 17.93 2.47
CA CYS A 24 12.92 17.61 1.24
C CYS A 24 13.71 18.30 0.12
N ASP A 25 14.16 17.50 -0.84
CA ASP A 25 14.94 17.89 -2.01
C ASP A 25 14.46 19.24 -2.59
N ASP A 26 15.34 20.25 -2.57
CA ASP A 26 15.20 21.56 -3.24
C ASP A 26 15.26 21.42 -4.79
N ARG A 27 14.82 20.29 -5.36
CA ARG A 27 14.86 19.99 -6.80
C ARG A 27 13.66 20.53 -7.59
N TYR A 28 12.81 21.37 -6.98
CA TYR A 28 11.58 21.88 -7.60
C TYR A 28 11.57 23.38 -7.96
N ASP A 29 12.68 24.12 -7.81
CA ASP A 29 12.66 25.58 -8.05
C ASP A 29 12.82 26.01 -9.53
N LYS A 30 12.92 25.07 -10.49
CA LYS A 30 13.24 25.42 -11.89
C LYS A 30 12.04 25.45 -12.85
N TYR A 31 10.87 24.91 -12.48
CA TYR A 31 9.69 24.90 -13.36
C TYR A 31 8.62 25.95 -13.03
N ASP A 32 8.67 26.58 -11.84
CA ASP A 32 7.65 27.52 -11.39
C ASP A 32 7.75 28.95 -11.98
N LYS A 33 8.73 29.22 -12.85
CA LYS A 33 8.99 30.58 -13.34
C LYS A 33 8.26 30.95 -14.65
N TYR A 34 7.50 30.05 -15.26
CA TYR A 34 6.85 30.29 -16.56
C TYR A 34 5.32 30.46 -16.55
N ASP A 35 4.65 30.35 -15.40
CA ASP A 35 3.17 30.35 -15.37
C ASP A 35 2.56 31.42 -14.44
N LYS A 36 3.06 32.66 -14.55
CA LYS A 36 2.53 33.79 -13.76
C LYS A 36 1.38 34.54 -14.42
N ASP A 37 1.15 34.40 -15.72
CA ASP A 37 0.29 35.35 -16.44
C ASP A 37 -0.96 34.75 -17.12
N ASN A 38 -1.28 33.46 -16.95
CA ASN A 38 -2.56 32.91 -17.40
C ASN A 38 -2.96 31.62 -16.64
N LYS A 39 -3.24 31.74 -15.34
CA LYS A 39 -3.81 30.63 -14.54
C LYS A 39 -5.24 30.33 -14.99
N LYS A 40 -5.37 29.56 -16.08
CA LYS A 40 -6.64 29.03 -16.55
C LYS A 40 -7.23 28.15 -15.46
N ARG A 41 -8.48 28.40 -15.10
CA ARG A 41 -9.23 27.55 -14.18
C ARG A 41 -9.28 26.13 -14.76
N LYS A 42 -8.92 25.13 -13.96
CA LYS A 42 -9.08 23.74 -14.34
C LYS A 42 -10.55 23.37 -14.07
N GLU A 43 -11.17 22.62 -14.97
CA GLU A 43 -12.53 22.09 -14.74
C GLU A 43 -12.48 20.62 -14.32
N VAL A 44 -11.52 19.87 -14.88
CA VAL A 44 -11.31 18.45 -14.65
C VAL A 44 -9.82 18.16 -14.59
N VAL A 45 -9.40 17.35 -13.62
CA VAL A 45 -8.03 16.82 -13.50
C VAL A 45 -8.11 15.30 -13.45
N LEU A 46 -7.27 14.63 -14.25
CA LEU A 46 -7.14 13.18 -14.27
C LEU A 46 -5.76 12.78 -13.72
N ALA A 47 -5.72 11.74 -12.90
CA ALA A 47 -4.48 11.16 -12.41
C ALA A 47 -4.54 9.63 -12.48
N CYS A 48 -3.43 9.03 -12.92
CA CYS A 48 -3.21 7.60 -12.89
C CYS A 48 -2.18 7.28 -11.81
N GLY A 49 -2.47 6.27 -11.00
CA GLY A 49 -1.61 5.87 -9.90
C GLY A 49 -0.39 5.10 -10.35
N GLN A 50 0.69 5.34 -9.62
CA GLN A 50 1.89 4.52 -9.66
C GLN A 50 1.66 3.32 -8.76
N VAL A 51 1.78 2.13 -9.35
CA VAL A 51 1.74 0.87 -8.61
C VAL A 51 3.14 0.56 -8.10
N CYS A 52 3.27 0.15 -6.83
CA CYS A 52 4.56 -0.17 -6.22
C CYS A 52 5.19 -1.44 -6.80
N ASP A 53 4.38 -2.49 -7.00
CA ASP A 53 4.77 -3.73 -7.66
C ASP A 53 3.57 -4.30 -8.45
N GLN A 54 3.82 -4.93 -9.59
CA GLN A 54 2.80 -5.62 -10.37
C GLN A 54 2.26 -6.87 -9.64
N TYR A 55 3.01 -7.41 -8.68
CA TYR A 55 2.68 -8.58 -7.88
C TYR A 55 2.96 -8.33 -6.41
N ILE A 56 1.92 -8.09 -5.61
CA ILE A 56 2.09 -7.84 -4.17
C ILE A 56 1.68 -9.09 -3.40
N ASN A 57 2.65 -9.78 -2.79
CA ASN A 57 2.35 -10.81 -1.82
C ASN A 57 1.91 -10.17 -0.49
N VAL A 58 0.63 -10.29 -0.21
CA VAL A 58 -0.02 -9.65 0.93
C VAL A 58 0.50 -10.21 2.27
N PHE A 59 1.01 -11.43 2.32
CA PHE A 59 1.55 -12.03 3.55
C PHE A 59 3.04 -11.76 3.80
N GLU A 60 3.81 -11.43 2.76
CA GLU A 60 5.22 -10.98 2.90
C GLU A 60 5.31 -9.49 3.33
N CYS A 61 4.15 -8.85 3.46
CA CYS A 61 4.01 -7.49 3.93
C CYS A 61 4.04 -7.42 5.46
N ASP A 62 5.23 -7.46 6.06
CA ASP A 62 5.48 -7.47 7.51
C ASP A 62 5.16 -6.14 8.24
N LYS A 63 3.95 -5.63 8.01
CA LYS A 63 3.33 -4.37 8.50
C LYS A 63 3.53 -3.21 7.54
N LYS A 64 2.47 -2.95 6.76
CA LYS A 64 2.26 -1.79 5.88
C LYS A 64 3.06 -1.90 4.57
N CYS A 65 2.42 -2.51 3.58
CA CYS A 65 2.86 -2.40 2.20
C CYS A 65 2.05 -1.34 1.48
N ASP A 66 2.76 -0.41 0.86
CA ASP A 66 2.18 0.48 -0.13
C ASP A 66 1.85 -0.36 -1.38
N VAL A 67 0.60 -0.23 -1.85
CA VAL A 67 0.05 -0.96 -2.99
C VAL A 67 0.15 -0.12 -4.25
N ALA A 68 -0.38 1.09 -4.13
CA ALA A 68 -0.35 2.08 -5.18
C ALA A 68 -0.46 3.46 -4.53
N SER A 69 0.07 4.46 -5.21
CA SER A 69 -0.09 5.85 -4.84
C SER A 69 -0.41 6.69 -6.07
N LEU A 70 -1.11 7.79 -5.90
CA LEU A 70 -1.34 8.76 -6.97
C LEU A 70 -1.31 10.16 -6.39
N GLU A 71 -0.70 11.09 -7.13
CA GLU A 71 -0.71 12.50 -6.80
C GLU A 71 -1.66 13.23 -7.75
N ILE A 72 -2.47 14.12 -7.20
CA ILE A 72 -3.38 14.96 -7.97
C ILE A 72 -3.17 16.43 -7.65
N ASP A 73 -2.95 17.23 -8.69
CA ASP A 73 -2.78 18.67 -8.57
C ASP A 73 -4.15 19.37 -8.61
N LEU A 74 -4.66 19.69 -7.41
CA LEU A 74 -5.94 20.38 -7.23
C LEU A 74 -5.82 21.90 -7.34
N LYS A 75 -4.64 22.46 -7.65
CA LYS A 75 -4.49 23.90 -7.82
C LYS A 75 -5.46 24.40 -8.89
N HIS A 76 -6.14 25.50 -8.56
CA HIS A 76 -7.13 26.17 -9.40
C HIS A 76 -8.50 25.48 -9.50
N LEU A 77 -8.74 24.43 -8.71
CA LEU A 77 -10.08 23.91 -8.46
C LEU A 77 -10.71 24.63 -7.26
N LYS A 78 -12.01 24.94 -7.32
CA LYS A 78 -12.81 25.47 -6.21
C LYS A 78 -13.65 24.34 -5.65
N LYS A 79 -13.43 24.01 -4.36
CA LYS A 79 -14.11 22.90 -3.67
C LYS A 79 -14.01 21.60 -4.50
N PRO A 80 -12.78 21.09 -4.72
CA PRO A 80 -12.59 19.90 -5.53
C PRO A 80 -13.32 18.70 -4.94
N LEU A 81 -14.04 17.96 -5.79
CA LEU A 81 -14.53 16.62 -5.51
C LEU A 81 -13.63 15.63 -6.26
N VAL A 82 -12.95 14.77 -5.52
CA VAL A 82 -12.06 13.75 -6.07
C VAL A 82 -12.75 12.40 -6.01
N LYS A 83 -13.01 11.79 -7.17
CA LYS A 83 -13.45 10.40 -7.28
C LYS A 83 -12.22 9.51 -7.50
N LEU A 84 -12.11 8.47 -6.69
CA LEU A 84 -11.00 7.51 -6.68
C LEU A 84 -11.56 6.13 -7.03
N ASP A 85 -10.94 5.48 -8.01
CA ASP A 85 -11.32 4.17 -8.50
C ASP A 85 -10.14 3.22 -8.37
N PHE A 86 -10.36 2.08 -7.71
CA PHE A 86 -9.37 1.02 -7.53
C PHE A 86 -9.91 -0.31 -8.02
N SER A 87 -9.05 -1.10 -8.68
CA SER A 87 -9.34 -2.49 -9.03
C SER A 87 -8.08 -3.33 -9.02
N SER A 88 -8.19 -4.59 -8.63
CA SER A 88 -7.14 -5.59 -8.73
C SER A 88 -7.73 -7.00 -8.92
N ILE A 89 -6.88 -7.93 -9.31
CA ILE A 89 -7.15 -9.37 -9.28
C ILE A 89 -6.41 -9.97 -8.09
N VAL A 90 -7.16 -10.54 -7.16
CA VAL A 90 -6.65 -11.32 -6.04
C VAL A 90 -6.42 -12.74 -6.52
N LYS A 91 -5.15 -13.15 -6.60
CA LYS A 91 -4.77 -14.52 -6.94
C LYS A 91 -4.42 -15.30 -5.69
N PHE A 92 -4.89 -16.54 -5.67
CA PHE A 92 -4.50 -17.55 -4.70
C PHE A 92 -3.59 -18.50 -5.44
N ARG A 93 -2.29 -18.49 -5.11
CA ARG A 93 -1.36 -19.43 -5.71
C ARG A 93 -1.66 -20.86 -5.27
N ASP A 94 -1.25 -21.81 -6.10
CA ASP A 94 -1.45 -23.24 -5.88
C ASP A 94 -1.02 -23.60 -4.46
N LEU A 95 -1.98 -24.11 -3.69
CA LEU A 95 -1.73 -24.72 -2.41
C LEU A 95 -1.33 -26.16 -2.70
N GLU A 96 -0.04 -26.48 -2.59
CA GLU A 96 0.39 -27.87 -2.55
C GLU A 96 0.18 -28.35 -1.13
N VAL A 97 -0.98 -28.97 -0.90
CA VAL A 97 -1.36 -29.42 0.42
C VAL A 97 -0.61 -30.71 0.76
N ASN A 98 0.29 -30.63 1.74
CA ASN A 98 0.76 -31.84 2.40
C ASN A 98 -0.37 -32.36 3.32
N LEU A 99 -1.04 -33.45 2.89
CA LEU A 99 -2.11 -34.12 3.63
C LEU A 99 -1.66 -34.72 4.98
N SER A 100 -0.37 -34.61 5.32
CA SER A 100 0.15 -34.97 6.65
C SER A 100 -0.25 -33.98 7.75
N LEU A 101 -0.77 -32.81 7.39
CA LEU A 101 -1.26 -31.83 8.36
C LEU A 101 -2.69 -32.16 8.83
N PRO A 102 -3.03 -31.86 10.10
CA PRO A 102 -4.40 -31.90 10.57
C PRO A 102 -5.34 -31.09 9.68
N LEU A 103 -6.54 -31.61 9.43
CA LEU A 103 -7.55 -30.96 8.57
C LEU A 103 -7.90 -29.52 8.99
N ILE A 104 -7.81 -29.24 10.29
CA ILE A 104 -8.06 -27.91 10.86
C ILE A 104 -6.97 -26.92 10.42
N ASP A 105 -5.72 -27.35 10.36
CA ASP A 105 -4.60 -26.51 9.92
C ASP A 105 -4.70 -26.24 8.41
N LEU A 106 -5.17 -27.22 7.64
CA LEU A 106 -5.46 -27.07 6.21
C LEU A 106 -6.59 -26.05 5.94
N LEU A 107 -7.69 -26.15 6.68
CA LEU A 107 -8.80 -25.21 6.56
C LEU A 107 -8.37 -23.80 6.96
N THR A 108 -7.57 -23.68 8.01
CA THR A 108 -7.03 -22.39 8.45
C THR A 108 -6.04 -21.79 7.45
N ALA A 109 -5.23 -22.63 6.79
CA ALA A 109 -4.28 -22.21 5.75
C ALA A 109 -4.95 -21.80 4.42
N ALA A 110 -6.13 -22.34 4.14
CA ALA A 110 -6.92 -21.97 2.96
C ALA A 110 -7.70 -20.66 3.17
N ASN A 111 -7.97 -20.30 4.43
CA ASN A 111 -8.66 -19.08 4.80
C ASN A 111 -7.71 -17.88 4.80
N ALA A 112 -8.04 -16.87 4.01
CA ALA A 112 -7.20 -15.69 3.86
C ALA A 112 -8.05 -14.42 3.76
N SER A 113 -7.61 -13.37 4.43
CA SER A 113 -8.20 -12.05 4.35
C SER A 113 -7.16 -10.96 4.47
N PHE A 114 -7.48 -9.79 3.90
CA PHE A 114 -6.68 -8.59 4.05
C PHE A 114 -7.54 -7.35 4.13
N THR A 115 -7.00 -6.32 4.79
CA THR A 115 -7.60 -4.99 4.88
C THR A 115 -6.77 -3.99 4.08
N LEU A 116 -7.39 -3.38 3.07
CA LEU A 116 -6.85 -2.21 2.37
C LEU A 116 -7.36 -0.93 3.01
N GLN A 117 -6.46 0.03 3.18
CA GLN A 117 -6.77 1.37 3.67
C GLN A 117 -6.28 2.41 2.70
N LEU A 118 -7.16 3.36 2.37
CA LEU A 118 -6.84 4.51 1.56
C LEU A 118 -6.53 5.69 2.46
N TYR A 119 -5.38 6.30 2.21
CA TYR A 119 -4.90 7.46 2.92
C TYR A 119 -4.85 8.66 1.99
N ARG A 120 -5.30 9.80 2.48
CA ARG A 120 -4.98 11.11 1.93
C ARG A 120 -3.79 11.70 2.70
N ILE A 121 -2.80 12.21 1.97
CA ILE A 121 -1.64 12.91 2.47
C ILE A 121 -1.63 14.29 1.81
N THR A 122 -1.70 15.34 2.63
CA THR A 122 -1.67 16.73 2.17
C THR A 122 -0.32 17.38 2.49
N ASN A 123 -0.05 18.57 1.96
CA ASN A 123 1.22 19.29 2.13
C ASN A 123 1.62 19.61 3.58
N TYR A 124 0.70 19.48 4.54
CA TYR A 124 1.03 19.52 5.97
C TYR A 124 1.50 18.16 6.52
N CYS A 125 1.84 17.21 5.64
CA CYS A 125 2.19 15.82 5.93
C CYS A 125 1.14 15.09 6.80
N LYS A 126 -0.10 15.59 6.84
CA LYS A 126 -1.17 14.98 7.62
C LYS A 126 -1.76 13.81 6.82
N LYS A 127 -1.39 12.61 7.23
CA LYS A 127 -1.95 11.35 6.72
C LYS A 127 -3.29 11.06 7.39
N VAL A 128 -4.36 11.00 6.60
CA VAL A 128 -5.74 10.74 7.08
C VAL A 128 -6.29 9.52 6.35
N CYS A 129 -6.75 8.51 7.09
CA CYS A 129 -7.48 7.39 6.50
C CYS A 129 -8.86 7.88 6.06
N ILE A 130 -9.19 7.70 4.78
CA ILE A 130 -10.45 8.13 4.18
C ILE A 130 -11.33 6.95 3.74
N GLY A 131 -10.80 5.73 3.79
CA GLY A 131 -11.56 4.53 3.47
C GLY A 131 -10.86 3.26 3.90
N THR A 132 -11.63 2.22 4.18
CA THR A 132 -11.14 0.89 4.56
C THR A 132 -12.02 -0.17 3.90
N TRP A 133 -11.39 -1.10 3.21
CA TRP A 133 -12.06 -2.21 2.54
C TRP A 133 -11.42 -3.52 2.94
N LYS A 134 -12.26 -4.51 3.22
CA LYS A 134 -11.82 -5.84 3.60
C LYS A 134 -12.12 -6.79 2.47
N TYR A 135 -11.12 -7.58 2.09
CA TYR A 135 -11.30 -8.74 1.27
C TYR A 135 -11.11 -9.96 2.15
N ALA A 136 -11.97 -10.96 1.99
CA ALA A 136 -11.82 -12.20 2.69
C ALA A 136 -12.39 -13.36 1.88
N ARG A 137 -11.69 -14.49 1.95
CA ARG A 137 -12.16 -15.76 1.44
C ARG A 137 -12.07 -16.78 2.56
N TYR A 138 -13.19 -17.44 2.83
CA TYR A 138 -13.31 -18.44 3.87
C TYR A 138 -13.95 -19.70 3.30
N TYR A 139 -13.39 -20.84 3.69
CA TYR A 139 -13.94 -22.17 3.56
C TYR A 139 -14.44 -22.58 4.94
N ASN A 140 -15.68 -23.05 5.01
CA ASN A 140 -16.32 -23.40 6.28
C ASN A 140 -16.17 -24.88 6.59
N SER A 141 -15.86 -25.70 5.58
CA SER A 141 -15.68 -27.13 5.72
C SER A 141 -14.56 -27.65 4.82
N ALA A 142 -14.08 -28.85 5.14
CA ALA A 142 -13.20 -29.58 4.24
C ALA A 142 -13.88 -29.96 2.93
N GLU A 143 -15.20 -30.18 2.95
CA GLU A 143 -15.98 -30.46 1.73
C GLU A 143 -15.96 -29.26 0.78
N ASP A 144 -16.08 -28.03 1.31
CA ASP A 144 -15.94 -26.80 0.53
C ASP A 144 -14.55 -26.72 -0.13
N LEU A 145 -13.51 -27.03 0.64
CA LEU A 145 -12.12 -27.06 0.17
C LEU A 145 -11.93 -28.11 -0.95
N LEU A 146 -12.44 -29.31 -0.74
CA LEU A 146 -12.33 -30.44 -1.68
C LEU A 146 -13.17 -30.22 -2.94
N SER A 147 -14.28 -29.48 -2.86
CA SER A 147 -15.12 -29.15 -4.03
C SER A 147 -14.43 -28.23 -5.03
N VAL A 148 -13.46 -27.42 -4.56
CA VAL A 148 -12.65 -26.53 -5.39
C VAL A 148 -11.38 -27.23 -5.90
N ALA A 149 -10.97 -28.32 -5.24
CA ALA A 149 -9.93 -29.19 -5.75
C ALA A 149 -10.49 -29.98 -6.95
N ASN A 150 -9.82 -29.91 -8.10
CA ASN A 150 -10.24 -30.56 -9.36
C ASN A 150 -10.06 -32.10 -9.32
N GLY A 151 -10.60 -32.79 -8.32
CA GLY A 151 -10.83 -34.23 -8.33
C GLY A 151 -9.61 -35.16 -8.50
N ILE A 152 -8.40 -34.77 -8.08
CA ILE A 152 -7.20 -35.63 -8.21
C ILE A 152 -6.73 -36.19 -6.86
N ASP A 153 -6.38 -37.47 -6.93
CA ASP A 153 -5.84 -38.42 -5.96
C ASP A 153 -4.71 -37.88 -5.06
N LEU A 154 -4.84 -38.12 -3.75
CA LEU A 154 -3.78 -38.15 -2.70
C LEU A 154 -2.60 -37.14 -2.82
N GLY A 155 -2.93 -35.90 -3.17
CA GLY A 155 -2.05 -34.72 -3.15
C GLY A 155 -2.88 -33.53 -3.60
N LEU A 156 -3.51 -32.83 -2.66
CA LEU A 156 -4.53 -31.83 -2.97
C LEU A 156 -3.87 -30.61 -3.63
N PHE A 157 -3.95 -30.53 -4.95
CA PHE A 157 -3.64 -29.31 -5.70
C PHE A 157 -4.91 -28.47 -5.79
N LEU A 158 -5.00 -27.41 -4.99
CA LEU A 158 -6.01 -26.37 -5.22
C LEU A 158 -5.55 -25.58 -6.44
N SER A 159 -6.28 -25.70 -7.55
CA SER A 159 -5.99 -24.92 -8.76
C SER A 159 -6.02 -23.44 -8.42
N ALA A 160 -5.05 -22.68 -8.94
CA ALA A 160 -5.02 -21.24 -8.80
C ALA A 160 -6.39 -20.63 -9.12
N THR A 161 -7.01 -20.07 -8.09
CA THR A 161 -8.28 -19.35 -8.20
C THR A 161 -7.99 -17.86 -8.13
N SER A 162 -8.85 -17.08 -8.77
CA SER A 162 -8.72 -15.62 -8.77
C SER A 162 -10.06 -14.94 -8.56
N ASP A 163 -10.08 -13.91 -7.73
CA ASP A 163 -11.23 -13.03 -7.55
C ASP A 163 -10.90 -11.61 -8.02
N SER A 164 -11.92 -10.92 -8.51
CA SER A 164 -11.85 -9.47 -8.71
C SER A 164 -12.09 -8.75 -7.39
N PHE A 165 -11.31 -7.71 -7.11
CA PHE A 165 -11.53 -6.83 -5.98
C PHE A 165 -11.44 -5.38 -6.43
N SER A 166 -12.48 -4.59 -6.16
CA SER A 166 -12.56 -3.20 -6.62
C SER A 166 -13.40 -2.34 -5.67
N PHE A 167 -13.12 -1.05 -5.65
CA PHE A 167 -13.95 -0.06 -4.98
C PHE A 167 -13.87 1.29 -5.69
N THR A 168 -14.90 2.10 -5.44
CA THR A 168 -14.97 3.50 -5.83
C THR A 168 -15.30 4.32 -4.58
N THR A 169 -14.62 5.44 -4.39
CA THR A 169 -14.94 6.37 -3.30
C THR A 169 -14.75 7.81 -3.75
N CYS A 170 -15.40 8.74 -3.05
CA CYS A 170 -15.18 10.16 -3.22
C CYS A 170 -14.47 10.74 -2.01
N ASP A 171 -13.69 11.80 -2.22
CA ASP A 171 -13.08 12.61 -1.18
C ASP A 171 -13.25 14.10 -1.53
N GLU A 172 -13.45 14.92 -0.50
CA GLU A 172 -13.56 16.37 -0.59
C GLU A 172 -12.38 16.99 0.19
N PRO A 173 -11.18 17.03 -0.42
CA PRO A 173 -10.03 17.62 0.22
C PRO A 173 -10.26 19.11 0.48
N LYS A 174 -9.97 19.54 1.71
CA LYS A 174 -10.10 20.94 2.15
C LYS A 174 -8.91 21.81 1.71
N CYS A 175 -8.01 21.28 0.90
CA CYS A 175 -6.79 21.97 0.47
C CYS A 175 -6.81 22.17 -1.05
N ASP A 176 -6.45 23.38 -1.47
CA ASP A 176 -6.43 23.80 -2.87
C ASP A 176 -5.06 23.53 -3.54
N ASP A 177 -4.33 22.51 -3.07
CA ASP A 177 -2.96 22.20 -3.47
C ASP A 177 -2.83 20.72 -3.88
N CYS A 178 -1.62 20.27 -4.20
CA CYS A 178 -1.35 18.87 -4.49
C CYS A 178 -1.76 17.96 -3.32
N VAL A 179 -2.39 16.83 -3.67
CA VAL A 179 -2.81 15.80 -2.72
C VAL A 179 -2.27 14.46 -3.17
N LEU A 180 -1.61 13.75 -2.27
CA LEU A 180 -1.14 12.39 -2.48
C LEU A 180 -2.14 11.41 -1.84
N TYR A 181 -2.64 10.48 -2.64
CA TYR A 181 -3.41 9.34 -2.16
C TYR A 181 -2.51 8.10 -2.13
N SER A 182 -2.52 7.37 -1.02
CA SER A 182 -1.75 6.13 -0.83
C SER A 182 -2.68 4.99 -0.42
N LEU A 183 -2.55 3.85 -1.07
CA LEU A 183 -3.24 2.61 -0.70
C LEU A 183 -2.28 1.68 0.02
N GLU A 184 -2.69 1.20 1.19
CA GLU A 184 -1.86 0.36 2.05
C GLU A 184 -2.61 -0.89 2.51
N VAL A 185 -1.92 -2.02 2.49
CA VAL A 185 -2.34 -3.22 3.22
C VAL A 185 -1.98 -3.05 4.70
N LYS A 186 -2.93 -3.26 5.61
CA LYS A 186 -2.68 -3.18 7.07
C LYS A 186 -2.75 -4.49 7.81
N GLU A 187 -3.90 -5.13 7.71
CA GLU A 187 -4.22 -6.33 8.46
C GLU A 187 -4.30 -7.46 7.46
N THR A 188 -3.69 -8.57 7.82
CA THR A 188 -3.81 -9.82 7.09
C THR A 188 -4.19 -10.89 8.09
N THR A 189 -5.15 -11.73 7.73
CA THR A 189 -5.49 -12.91 8.51
C THR A 189 -5.36 -14.11 7.60
N GLY A 190 -4.74 -15.15 8.12
CA GLY A 190 -4.32 -16.32 7.35
C GLY A 190 -2.99 -16.80 7.89
N LEU A 191 -2.73 -18.08 7.73
CA LEU A 191 -1.47 -18.68 8.16
C LEU A 191 -0.37 -18.32 7.16
N ASN A 192 0.49 -17.36 7.51
CA ASN A 192 1.84 -17.26 6.97
C ASN A 192 2.71 -18.32 7.66
N ILE A 193 2.34 -19.59 7.55
CA ILE A 193 3.27 -20.64 7.95
C ILE A 193 4.28 -20.73 6.82
N GLU A 194 5.57 -20.68 7.17
CA GLU A 194 6.69 -21.16 6.34
C GLU A 194 6.60 -22.68 6.11
N ILE A 195 5.43 -23.19 5.75
CA ILE A 195 5.35 -24.42 5.00
C ILE A 195 5.70 -23.97 3.58
N PRO A 196 6.70 -24.57 2.90
CA PRO A 196 7.20 -24.11 1.60
C PRO A 196 6.16 -24.04 0.46
N PHE A 197 4.89 -24.29 0.76
CA PHE A 197 3.82 -24.67 -0.14
C PHE A 197 2.47 -23.99 0.15
N ILE A 198 2.38 -23.05 1.12
CA ILE A 198 1.08 -22.45 1.51
C ILE A 198 0.86 -21.03 0.96
N SER A 199 -0.20 -20.92 0.17
CA SER A 199 -1.00 -19.74 -0.17
C SER A 199 -0.30 -18.38 -0.14
N LYS A 200 0.35 -18.01 -1.24
CA LYS A 200 0.61 -16.59 -1.52
C LYS A 200 -0.70 -15.95 -1.97
N LEU A 201 -1.30 -15.09 -1.15
CA LEU A 201 -2.34 -14.18 -1.61
C LEU A 201 -1.64 -13.02 -2.32
N ILE A 202 -1.84 -12.94 -3.63
CA ILE A 202 -1.13 -12.00 -4.50
C ILE A 202 -2.14 -11.03 -5.11
N LEU A 203 -1.92 -9.73 -4.91
CA LEU A 203 -2.61 -8.70 -5.69
C LEU A 203 -1.88 -8.54 -7.03
N THR A 204 -2.63 -8.62 -8.13
CA THR A 204 -2.14 -8.44 -9.50
C THR A 204 -3.07 -7.53 -10.28
N GLN A 205 -2.63 -7.07 -11.45
CA GLN A 205 -3.43 -6.17 -12.32
C GLN A 205 -4.01 -4.97 -11.56
N ILE A 206 -3.17 -4.38 -10.71
CA ILE A 206 -3.57 -3.25 -9.87
C ILE A 206 -3.76 -2.02 -10.76
N ASN A 207 -4.94 -1.41 -10.69
CA ASN A 207 -5.24 -0.13 -11.29
C ASN A 207 -5.75 0.81 -10.19
N PHE A 208 -5.21 2.01 -10.13
CA PHE A 208 -5.65 3.04 -9.20
C PHE A 208 -5.71 4.37 -9.95
N ASN A 209 -6.89 4.97 -10.04
CA ASN A 209 -7.14 6.16 -10.85
C ASN A 209 -7.93 7.19 -10.05
N ALA A 210 -7.78 8.46 -10.43
CA ALA A 210 -8.54 9.55 -9.86
C ALA A 210 -9.02 10.53 -10.93
N ILE A 211 -10.19 11.11 -10.67
CA ILE A 211 -10.70 12.28 -11.36
C ILE A 211 -11.10 13.32 -10.31
N ALA A 212 -10.63 14.55 -10.47
CA ALA A 212 -11.07 15.69 -9.67
C ALA A 212 -11.85 16.67 -10.53
N VAL A 213 -12.94 17.19 -9.98
CA VAL A 213 -13.79 18.19 -10.64
C VAL A 213 -14.16 19.31 -9.68
N ASP A 214 -14.45 20.48 -10.22
CA ASP A 214 -15.05 21.59 -9.46
C ASP A 214 -16.49 21.25 -9.05
N GLN A 215 -16.82 21.45 -7.78
CA GLN A 215 -18.22 21.49 -7.34
C GLN A 215 -18.80 22.89 -7.64
N TRP A 216 -19.93 22.90 -8.35
CA TRP A 216 -20.63 24.10 -8.80
C TRP A 216 -21.48 24.73 -7.68
#